data_AF-A0A418XLW6-F1
#
_entry.id   AF-A0A418XLW6-F1
#
_cell.length_a   1.000
_cell.length_b   1.000
_cell.length_c   1.000
_cell.angle_alpha   90.00
_cell.angle_beta   90.00
_cell.angle_gamma   90.00
#
_symmetry.space_group_name_H-M   'P 1'
#
loop_
_entity.id
_entity.type
_entity.pdbx_description
1 polymer ?
#
loop_
_entity_poly.entity_id
_entity_poly.type
_entity_poly.pdbx_seq_one_letter_code
_entity_poly.pdbx_strand_id
1 'polypeptide(L)' 'MLDIIGSFIAEVLCFRLGQWIIKTVSFGRYPGRSSYWYGLCSAAGGLAIIAIVALSIYIISI' A
#
# COMPACT_ATOMS: atom_id res chain seq x y z
N MET A 1 21.27 -9.90 -4.74
CA MET A 1 20.99 -9.96 -3.28
C MET A 1 20.34 -8.67 -2.79
N LEU A 2 20.85 -7.50 -3.19
CA LEU A 2 20.25 -6.18 -2.95
C LEU A 2 18.81 -6.06 -3.51
N ASP A 3 18.52 -6.64 -4.67
CA ASP A 3 17.20 -6.59 -5.30
C ASP A 3 16.11 -7.33 -4.51
N ILE A 4 16.48 -8.45 -3.89
CA ILE A 4 15.58 -9.27 -3.07
C ILE A 4 15.22 -8.51 -1.78
N ILE A 5 16.22 -7.88 -1.16
CA ILE A 5 16.03 -7.05 0.03
C ILE A 5 15.16 -5.83 -0.30
N GLY A 6 15.42 -5.16 -1.44
CA GLY A 6 14.62 -4.03 -1.89
C GLY A 6 13.15 -4.40 -2.14
N SER A 7 12.92 -5.54 -2.81
CA SER A 7 11.58 -6.06 -3.08
C SER A 7 10.82 -6.36 -1.77
N PHE A 8 11.49 -6.97 -0.80
CA PHE A 8 10.90 -7.28 0.51
C PHE A 8 10.56 -6.03 1.32
N ILE A 9 11.44 -5.03 1.32
CA ILE A 9 11.21 -3.74 2.00
C ILE A 9 10.02 -3.02 1.35
N ALA A 10 9.95 -2.99 0.03
CA ALA A 10 8.84 -2.38 -0.71
C ALA A 10 7.51 -3.06 -0.38
N GLU A 11 7.47 -4.39 -0.35
CA GLU A 11 6.28 -5.16 0.01
C GLU A 11 5.81 -4.87 1.45
N VAL A 12 6.74 -4.83 2.40
CA VAL A 12 6.43 -4.49 3.80
C VAL A 12 5.90 -3.06 3.93
N LEU A 13 6.44 -2.12 3.17
CA LEU A 13 5.98 -0.73 3.14
C LEU A 13 4.56 -0.62 2.53
N CYS A 14 4.32 -1.26 1.38
CA CYS A 14 3.01 -1.33 0.75
C CYS A 14 1.98 -1.94 1.70
N PHE A 15 2.33 -3.05 2.36
CA PHE A 15 1.44 -3.71 3.30
C PHE A 15 1.11 -2.83 4.51
N ARG A 16 2.10 -2.16 5.12
CA ARG A 16 1.85 -1.22 6.23
C ARG A 16 1.01 -0.02 5.80
N LEU A 17 1.29 0.56 4.64
CA LEU A 17 0.49 1.67 4.09
C LEU A 17 -0.96 1.23 3.84
N GLY A 18 -1.16 0.07 3.22
CA GLY A 18 -2.48 -0.48 2.99
C GLY A 18 -3.24 -0.82 4.27
N GLN A 19 -2.55 -1.30 5.31
CA GLN A 19 -3.16 -1.47 6.63
C GLN A 19 -3.65 -0.13 7.21
N TRP A 20 -2.86 0.92 7.09
CA TRP A 20 -3.26 2.27 7.53
C TRP A 20 -4.46 2.79 6.74
N ILE A 21 -4.46 2.62 5.41
CA ILE A 21 -5.56 3.04 4.53
C ILE A 21 -6.83 2.26 4.88
N ILE A 22 -6.76 0.93 4.96
CA ILE A 22 -7.95 0.13 5.27
C ILE A 22 -8.44 0.41 6.69
N LYS A 23 -7.54 0.60 7.67
CA LYS A 23 -7.93 0.95 9.04
C LYS A 23 -8.61 2.32 9.12
N THR A 24 -8.13 3.31 8.36
CA THR A 24 -8.74 4.66 8.30
C THR A 24 -10.08 4.63 7.59
N VAL A 25 -10.19 3.97 6.43
CA VAL A 25 -11.46 3.80 5.68
C VAL A 25 -12.48 3.00 6.49
N SER A 26 -12.03 1.99 7.22
CA SER A 26 -12.91 1.13 8.03
C SER A 26 -13.25 1.73 9.41
N PHE A 27 -12.82 2.96 9.71
CA PHE A 27 -12.99 3.62 11.02
C PHE A 27 -12.56 2.72 12.20
N GLY A 28 -11.47 1.97 12.04
CA GLY A 28 -10.94 1.09 13.08
C GLY A 28 -11.61 -0.29 13.19
N ARG A 29 -12.60 -0.62 12.35
CA ARG A 29 -13.20 -1.98 12.29
C ARG A 29 -12.30 -3.06 11.66
N TYR A 30 -11.10 -2.68 11.23
CA TYR A 30 -10.17 -3.58 10.57
C TYR A 30 -9.51 -4.54 11.60
N PRO A 31 -9.76 -5.87 11.53
CA PRO A 31 -9.29 -6.82 12.55
C PRO A 31 -7.81 -7.19 12.43
N GLY A 32 -7.13 -6.81 11.35
CA GLY A 32 -5.66 -6.86 11.19
C GLY A 32 -4.99 -8.24 11.17
N ARG A 33 -5.70 -9.32 11.48
CA ARG A 33 -5.09 -10.63 11.79
C ARG A 33 -5.33 -11.76 10.78
N SER A 34 -6.16 -11.59 9.76
CA SER A 34 -6.39 -12.67 8.77
C SER A 34 -5.51 -12.49 7.54
N SER A 35 -4.89 -13.59 7.07
CA SER A 35 -4.13 -13.63 5.80
C SER A 35 -4.95 -13.19 4.60
N TYR A 36 -6.28 -13.25 4.68
CA TYR A 36 -7.16 -12.70 3.64
C TYR A 36 -6.97 -11.19 3.44
N TRP A 37 -6.70 -10.45 4.53
CA TRP A 37 -6.42 -9.03 4.46
C TRP A 37 -5.00 -8.71 4.02
N TYR A 38 -4.10 -9.71 3.99
CA TYR A 38 -2.73 -9.51 3.52
C TYR A 38 -2.70 -9.04 2.07
N GLY A 39 -3.38 -9.77 1.19
CA GLY A 39 -3.52 -9.40 -0.21
C GLY A 39 -4.25 -8.07 -0.39
N LEU A 40 -5.31 -7.83 0.40
CA LEU A 40 -6.09 -6.59 0.30
C LEU A 40 -5.28 -5.36 0.73
N CYS A 41 -4.51 -5.46 1.81
CA CYS A 41 -3.61 -4.38 2.25
C CYS A 41 -2.47 -4.16 1.26
N SER A 42 -1.83 -5.22 0.77
CA SER A 42 -0.76 -5.07 -0.22
C SER A 42 -1.27 -4.39 -1.50
N ALA A 43 -2.45 -4.80 -1.99
CA ALA A 43 -3.10 -4.18 -3.15
C ALA A 43 -3.52 -2.72 -2.89
N ALA A 44 -4.09 -2.41 -1.71
CA ALA A 44 -4.46 -1.05 -1.35
C ALA A 44 -3.25 -0.11 -1.24
N GLY A 45 -2.15 -0.59 -0.64
CA GLY A 45 -0.88 0.15 -0.59
C GLY A 45 -0.28 0.38 -1.97
N GLY A 46 -0.27 -0.65 -2.82
CA GLY A 46 0.19 -0.54 -4.20
C GLY A 46 -0.64 0.46 -5.03
N LEU A 47 -1.98 0.40 -4.91
CA LEU A 47 -2.88 1.35 -5.56
C LEU A 47 -2.64 2.79 -5.10
N ALA A 48 -2.38 3.01 -3.81
CA ALA A 48 -2.07 4.33 -3.29
C ALA A 48 -0.77 4.89 -3.89
N ILE A 49 0.27 4.07 -4.02
CA ILE A 49 1.53 4.48 -4.66
C ILE A 49 1.29 4.81 -6.13
N ILE A 50 0.56 3.96 -6.86
CA ILE A 50 0.21 4.21 -8.27
C ILE A 50 -0.57 5.52 -8.41
N ALA A 51 -1.54 5.77 -7.53
CA ALA A 51 -2.32 7.00 -7.53
C ALA A 51 -1.44 8.24 -7.28
N ILE A 52 -0.49 8.17 -6.33
CA ILE A 52 0.46 9.26 -6.06
C ILE A 52 1.33 9.55 -7.29
N VAL A 53 1.83 8.49 -7.96
CA VAL A 53 2.66 8.63 -9.16
C VAL A 53 1.84 9.19 -10.33
N ALA A 54 0.62 8.71 -10.53
CA ALA A 54 -0.26 9.24 -11.58
C ALA A 54 -0.59 10.72 -11.34
N LEU A 55 -0.83 11.10 -10.09
CA LEU A 55 -1.13 12.48 -9.70
C LEU A 55 0.08 13.40 -9.87
N SER A 56 1.29 12.93 -9.54
CA SER A 56 2.52 13.71 -9.78
C SER A 56 2.80 13.91 -11.27
N ILE A 57 2.61 12.90 -12.10
CA ILE A 57 2.71 13.02 -13.56
C ILE A 57 1.69 14.03 -14.09
N TYR A 58 0.44 13.96 -13.62
CA TYR A 58 -0.61 14.88 -14.01
C TYR A 58 -0.25 16.33 -13.66
N ILE A 59 0.25 16.59 -12.44
CA ILE A 59 0.69 17.93 -12.01
C ILE A 59 1.85 18.44 -12.87
N ILE A 60 2.81 17.59 -13.24
CA ILE A 60 3.95 18.00 -14.08
C ILE A 60 3.51 18.29 -15.52
N SER A 61 2.43 17.67 -15.98
CA SER A 61 1.93 17.79 -17.35
C SER A 61 1.02 19.01 -17.57
N ILE A 62 0.70 19.75 -16.50
CA ILE A 62 -0.16 20.94 -16.51
C ILE A 62 0.67 22.22 -16.48
#